data_AF-K1ZF46-F1
#
_entry.id   AF-K1ZF46-F1
#
_cell.length_a   1.000
_cell.length_b   1.000
_cell.length_c   1.000
_cell.angle_alpha   90.00
_cell.angle_beta   90.00
_cell.angle_gamma   90.00
#
_symmetry.space_group_name_H-M   'P 1'
#
loop_
_entity.id
_entity.type
_entity.pdbx_description
1 polymer ?
#
loop_
_entity_poly.entity_id
_entity_poly.type
_entity_poly.pdbx_seq_one_letter_code
_entity_poly.pdbx_strand_id
1 'polypeptide(L)'
;MSEFQNQNTEWRGRNAAEGREVQMENKEKQPDEQEKKAAARERAEVVSKEVRSAKKQMQNIMANMQQVVKTVQAIRAQLQLSDSGAIPSVQRDEKNIEILKKKLANLRGELGDLRVALIIELKKEIVEKDKNLSESEVDSEAEKLANLIFAELELD
;
A
#
# COMPACT_ATOMS: atom_id res chain seq x y z
N MET A 1 -37.22 -11.62 -63.92
CA MET A 1 -36.99 -10.73 -62.76
C MET A 1 -36.37 -11.59 -61.69
N SER A 2 -35.12 -11.30 -61.37
CA SER A 2 -34.08 -12.28 -61.03
C SER A 2 -34.04 -12.67 -59.55
N GLU A 3 -33.95 -13.97 -59.28
CA GLU A 3 -33.74 -14.62 -57.97
C GLU A 3 -32.47 -14.13 -57.23
N PHE A 4 -31.63 -13.34 -57.91
CA PHE A 4 -30.43 -12.70 -57.36
C PHE A 4 -30.70 -11.57 -56.35
N GLN A 5 -31.90 -11.00 -56.30
CA GLN A 5 -32.21 -9.95 -55.32
C GLN A 5 -32.57 -10.50 -53.93
N ASN A 6 -32.92 -11.78 -53.80
CA ASN A 6 -33.35 -12.36 -52.52
C ASN A 6 -32.20 -12.87 -51.63
N GLN A 7 -31.04 -13.21 -52.20
CA GLN A 7 -29.90 -13.69 -51.41
C GLN A 7 -29.12 -12.57 -50.68
N ASN A 8 -29.24 -11.32 -51.14
CA ASN A 8 -28.47 -10.21 -50.56
C ASN A 8 -29.09 -9.66 -49.25
N THR A 9 -30.35 -10.00 -48.99
CA THR A 9 -31.09 -9.55 -47.79
C THR A 9 -30.81 -10.45 -46.58
N GLU A 10 -30.59 -11.75 -46.79
CA GLU A 10 -30.31 -12.72 -45.72
C GLU A 10 -28.91 -12.56 -45.12
N TRP A 11 -27.92 -12.17 -45.94
CA TRP A 11 -26.54 -11.93 -45.47
C TRP A 11 -26.39 -10.66 -44.61
N ARG A 12 -27.27 -9.65 -44.79
CA ARG A 12 -27.25 -8.44 -43.96
C ARG A 12 -27.95 -8.61 -42.61
N GLY A 13 -28.89 -9.56 -42.49
CA GLY A 13 -29.59 -9.85 -41.25
C GLY A 13 -28.74 -10.61 -40.22
N ARG A 14 -27.88 -11.53 -40.68
CA ARG A 14 -27.02 -12.34 -39.78
C ARG A 14 -25.92 -11.52 -39.10
N ASN A 15 -25.24 -10.64 -39.84
CA ASN A 15 -24.19 -9.78 -39.27
C ASN A 15 -24.73 -8.75 -38.25
N ALA A 16 -26.00 -8.34 -38.37
CA ALA A 16 -26.62 -7.41 -37.43
C ALA A 16 -27.03 -8.10 -36.10
N ALA A 17 -27.30 -9.40 -36.14
CA ALA A 17 -27.58 -10.21 -34.95
C ALA A 17 -26.27 -10.56 -34.21
N GLU A 18 -25.24 -11.01 -34.94
CA GLU A 18 -23.92 -11.32 -34.36
C GLU A 18 -23.24 -10.07 -33.76
N GLY A 19 -23.36 -8.89 -34.41
CA GLY A 19 -22.83 -7.64 -33.86
C GLY A 19 -23.56 -7.13 -32.60
N ARG A 20 -24.83 -7.52 -32.41
CA ARG A 20 -25.60 -7.20 -31.20
C ARG A 20 -25.28 -8.14 -30.04
N GLU A 21 -25.11 -9.43 -30.32
CA GLU A 21 -24.68 -10.41 -29.31
C GLU A 21 -23.28 -10.08 -28.79
N VAL A 22 -22.32 -9.71 -29.67
CA VAL A 22 -20.98 -9.27 -29.26
C VAL A 22 -21.00 -7.95 -28.47
N GLN A 23 -21.94 -7.04 -28.76
CA GLN A 23 -22.14 -5.83 -27.95
C GLN A 23 -22.80 -6.10 -26.59
N MET A 24 -23.65 -7.13 -26.48
CA MET A 24 -24.27 -7.53 -25.22
C MET A 24 -23.29 -8.31 -24.33
N GLU A 25 -22.48 -9.22 -24.89
CA GLU A 25 -21.43 -9.94 -24.16
C GLU A 25 -20.35 -8.99 -23.60
N ASN A 26 -20.00 -7.93 -24.32
CA ASN A 26 -19.04 -6.93 -23.83
C ASN A 26 -19.62 -6.00 -22.75
N LYS A 27 -20.95 -5.91 -22.61
CA LYS A 27 -21.59 -5.18 -21.51
C LYS A 27 -21.64 -5.99 -20.22
N GLU A 28 -21.68 -7.32 -20.30
CA GLU A 28 -21.63 -8.20 -19.11
C GLU A 28 -20.20 -8.36 -18.53
N LYS A 29 -19.15 -8.07 -19.31
CA LYS A 29 -17.75 -8.14 -18.87
C LYS A 29 -17.14 -6.81 -18.43
N GLN A 30 -17.89 -5.71 -18.45
CA GLN A 30 -17.45 -4.49 -17.77
C GLN A 30 -17.86 -4.63 -16.30
N PRO A 31 -16.90 -4.76 -15.36
CA PRO A 31 -17.24 -4.55 -13.95
C PRO A 31 -17.87 -3.17 -13.86
N ASP A 32 -19.00 -3.09 -13.17
CA ASP A 32 -19.74 -1.84 -13.01
C ASP A 32 -18.74 -0.77 -12.54
N GLU A 33 -18.79 0.46 -13.07
CA GLU A 33 -17.80 1.48 -12.69
C GLU A 33 -17.76 1.69 -11.17
N GLN A 34 -18.86 1.36 -10.48
CA GLN A 34 -18.95 1.30 -9.02
C GLN A 34 -18.10 0.18 -8.40
N GLU A 35 -18.03 -1.00 -8.99
CA GLU A 35 -17.21 -2.11 -8.48
C GLU A 35 -15.71 -1.80 -8.59
N LYS A 36 -15.29 -1.17 -9.69
CA LYS A 36 -13.88 -0.73 -9.84
C LYS A 36 -13.51 0.35 -8.82
N LYS A 37 -14.38 1.34 -8.63
CA LYS A 37 -14.21 2.41 -7.63
C LYS A 37 -14.20 1.85 -6.20
N ALA A 38 -15.05 0.88 -5.90
CA ALA A 38 -15.06 0.21 -4.60
C ALA A 38 -13.76 -0.57 -4.37
N ALA A 39 -13.28 -1.32 -5.37
CA ALA A 39 -12.05 -2.09 -5.29
C ALA A 39 -10.78 -1.21 -5.19
N ALA A 40 -10.76 -0.02 -5.79
CA ALA A 40 -9.66 0.93 -5.66
C ALA A 40 -9.61 1.54 -4.25
N ARG A 41 -10.77 1.95 -3.72
CA ARG A 41 -10.89 2.45 -2.33
C ARG A 41 -10.52 1.40 -1.29
N GLU A 42 -10.98 0.16 -1.48
CA GLU A 42 -10.64 -0.95 -0.61
C GLU A 42 -9.13 -1.19 -0.59
N ARG A 43 -8.47 -1.12 -1.74
CA ARG A 43 -7.00 -1.22 -1.83
C ARG A 43 -6.29 -0.11 -1.07
N ALA A 44 -6.70 1.15 -1.25
CA ALA A 44 -6.12 2.28 -0.51
C ALA A 44 -6.34 2.15 1.02
N GLU A 45 -7.51 1.66 1.44
CA GLU A 45 -7.81 1.43 2.86
C GLU A 45 -6.97 0.28 3.45
N VAL A 46 -6.78 -0.81 2.71
CA VAL A 46 -5.92 -1.93 3.12
C VAL A 46 -4.48 -1.47 3.30
N VAL A 47 -3.92 -0.77 2.30
CA VAL A 47 -2.54 -0.24 2.39
C VAL A 47 -2.40 0.72 3.58
N SER A 48 -3.41 1.56 3.83
CA SER A 48 -3.43 2.44 5.01
C SER A 48 -3.44 1.68 6.35
N LYS A 49 -4.13 0.54 6.42
CA LYS A 49 -4.12 -0.35 7.59
C LYS A 49 -2.76 -1.04 7.77
N GLU A 50 -2.10 -1.42 6.69
CA GLU A 50 -0.76 -2.01 6.73
C GLU A 50 0.28 -1.01 7.26
N VAL A 51 0.24 0.26 6.80
CA VAL A 51 1.07 1.35 7.33
C VAL A 51 0.88 1.50 8.85
N ARG A 52 -0.38 1.50 9.32
CA ARG A 52 -0.71 1.56 10.76
C ARG A 52 -0.11 0.38 11.54
N SER A 53 -0.21 -0.83 10.99
CA SER A 53 0.30 -2.04 11.62
C SER A 53 1.83 -2.00 11.74
N ALA A 54 2.53 -1.63 10.67
CA ALA A 54 3.99 -1.51 10.64
C ALA A 54 4.48 -0.48 11.68
N LYS A 55 3.81 0.67 11.81
CA LYS A 55 4.12 1.67 12.85
C LYS A 55 4.03 1.09 14.25
N LYS A 56 2.94 0.40 14.57
CA LYS A 56 2.73 -0.19 15.90
C LYS A 56 3.84 -1.20 16.23
N GLN A 57 4.29 -1.96 15.24
CA GLN A 57 5.43 -2.87 15.40
C GLN A 57 6.73 -2.11 15.69
N MET A 58 7.01 -1.01 14.97
CA MET A 58 8.18 -0.17 15.23
C MET A 58 8.16 0.42 16.65
N GLN A 59 7.02 0.97 17.11
CA GLN A 59 6.88 1.52 18.46
C GLN A 59 7.15 0.47 19.54
N ASN A 60 6.61 -0.74 19.37
CA ASN A 60 6.85 -1.86 20.28
C ASN A 60 8.33 -2.27 20.31
N ILE A 61 9.00 -2.30 19.15
CA ILE A 61 10.44 -2.59 19.07
C ILE A 61 11.25 -1.51 19.81
N MET A 62 10.93 -0.23 19.61
CA MET A 62 11.61 0.87 20.28
C MET A 62 11.43 0.82 21.80
N ALA A 63 10.21 0.55 22.28
CA ALA A 63 9.94 0.39 23.71
C ALA A 63 10.76 -0.76 24.32
N ASN A 64 10.80 -1.92 23.64
CA ASN A 64 11.63 -3.05 24.05
C ASN A 64 13.12 -2.70 24.07
N MET A 65 13.63 -2.00 23.04
CA MET A 65 15.02 -1.55 23.02
C MET A 65 15.35 -0.64 24.21
N GLN A 66 14.49 0.33 24.52
CA GLN A 66 14.69 1.21 25.68
C GLN A 66 14.69 0.44 27.00
N GLN A 67 13.82 -0.56 27.13
CA GLN A 67 13.78 -1.40 28.33
C GLN A 67 15.06 -2.25 28.47
N VAL A 68 15.56 -2.82 27.37
CA VAL A 68 16.84 -3.56 27.36
C VAL A 68 18.00 -2.63 27.75
N VAL A 69 18.08 -1.43 27.16
CA VAL A 69 19.12 -0.44 27.51
C VAL A 69 19.08 -0.07 28.99
N LYS A 70 17.90 0.22 29.54
CA LYS A 70 17.74 0.52 30.98
C LYS A 70 18.17 -0.66 31.86
N THR A 71 17.83 -1.88 31.45
CA THR A 71 18.20 -3.10 32.19
C THR A 71 19.71 -3.30 32.18
N VAL A 72 20.37 -3.13 31.04
CA VAL A 72 21.84 -3.18 30.92
C VAL A 72 22.50 -2.13 31.81
N GLN A 73 22.00 -0.89 31.82
CA GLN A 73 22.53 0.18 32.68
C GLN A 73 22.38 -0.17 34.17
N ALA A 74 21.23 -0.72 34.59
CA ALA A 74 21.00 -1.13 35.97
C ALA A 74 21.92 -2.28 36.40
N ILE A 75 22.15 -3.27 35.52
CA ILE A 75 23.08 -4.39 35.78
C ILE A 75 24.52 -3.87 35.94
N ARG A 76 24.97 -2.97 35.04
CA ARG A 76 26.31 -2.36 35.14
C ARG A 76 26.49 -1.59 36.45
N ALA A 77 25.48 -0.81 36.85
CA ALA A 77 25.49 -0.07 38.12
C ALA A 77 25.53 -0.99 39.34
N GLN A 78 24.76 -2.09 39.36
CA GLN A 78 24.75 -3.06 40.46
C GLN A 78 26.09 -3.77 40.63
N LEU A 79 26.79 -4.04 39.53
CA LEU A 79 28.08 -4.72 39.56
C LEU A 79 29.27 -3.76 39.76
N GLN A 80 29.01 -2.46 39.89
CA GLN A 80 30.03 -1.39 39.94
C GLN A 80 31.06 -1.52 38.80
N LEU A 81 30.65 -2.10 37.67
CA LEU A 81 31.53 -2.31 36.54
C LEU A 81 31.62 -0.99 35.77
N SER A 82 32.84 -0.44 35.67
CA SER A 82 33.17 0.53 34.64
C SER A 82 32.95 -0.12 33.25
N ASP A 83 32.66 0.70 32.24
CA ASP A 83 32.15 0.32 30.90
C ASP A 83 32.96 -0.75 30.11
N SER A 84 34.08 -1.25 30.64
CA SER A 84 35.01 -2.18 29.99
C SER A 84 34.91 -3.65 30.42
N GLY A 85 34.04 -4.01 31.39
CA GLY A 85 33.87 -5.41 31.82
C GLY A 85 33.01 -6.25 30.87
N ALA A 86 33.57 -7.32 30.28
CA ALA A 86 32.84 -8.24 29.41
C ALA A 86 31.87 -9.13 30.21
N ILE A 87 30.60 -8.71 30.34
CA ILE A 87 29.53 -9.49 30.97
C ILE A 87 28.76 -10.25 29.87
N PRO A 88 28.66 -11.60 29.93
CA PRO A 88 27.97 -12.38 28.90
C PRO A 88 26.49 -12.02 28.69
N SER A 89 25.77 -11.56 29.74
CA SER A 89 24.39 -11.08 29.63
C SER A 89 24.29 -9.78 28.85
N VAL A 90 25.17 -8.82 29.14
CA VAL A 90 25.25 -7.52 28.44
C VAL A 90 25.61 -7.72 26.96
N GLN A 91 26.55 -8.61 26.65
CA GLN A 91 26.89 -8.95 25.26
C GLN A 91 25.70 -9.54 24.49
N ARG A 92 24.88 -10.38 25.16
CA ARG A 92 23.66 -10.93 24.58
C ARG A 92 22.63 -9.82 24.33
N ASP A 93 22.46 -8.90 25.27
CA ASP A 93 21.53 -7.78 25.15
C ASP A 93 21.97 -6.77 24.07
N GLU A 94 23.27 -6.52 23.93
CA GLU A 94 23.84 -5.72 22.83
C GLU A 94 23.56 -6.36 21.47
N LYS A 95 23.75 -7.69 21.35
CA LYS A 95 23.40 -8.43 20.13
C LYS A 95 21.89 -8.37 19.85
N ASN A 96 21.05 -8.46 20.88
CA ASN A 96 19.60 -8.30 20.74
C ASN A 96 19.24 -6.89 20.24
N ILE A 97 19.89 -5.86 20.76
CA ILE A 97 19.74 -4.47 20.28
C ILE A 97 20.13 -4.37 18.81
N GLU A 98 21.24 -4.98 18.37
CA GLU A 98 21.62 -4.97 16.95
C GLU A 98 20.57 -5.64 16.06
N ILE A 99 20.02 -6.77 16.49
CA ILE A 99 18.94 -7.45 15.75
C ILE A 99 17.69 -6.56 15.66
N LEU A 100 17.32 -5.91 16.76
CA LEU A 100 16.18 -4.99 16.80
C LEU A 100 16.42 -3.76 15.91
N LYS A 101 17.63 -3.21 15.88
CA LYS A 101 18.03 -2.12 14.97
C LYS A 101 17.87 -2.54 13.51
N LYS A 102 18.32 -3.74 13.14
CA LYS A 102 18.14 -4.28 11.77
C LYS A 102 16.66 -4.44 11.42
N LYS A 103 15.85 -4.99 12.33
CA LYS A 103 14.40 -5.11 12.13
C LYS A 103 13.73 -3.73 11.94
N LEU A 104 14.15 -2.74 12.73
CA LEU A 104 13.63 -1.38 12.64
C LEU A 104 14.01 -0.72 11.30
N ALA A 105 15.24 -0.94 10.82
CA ALA A 105 15.67 -0.47 9.51
C ALA A 105 14.83 -1.11 8.37
N ASN A 106 14.56 -2.41 8.44
CA ASN A 106 13.71 -3.09 7.47
C ASN A 106 12.28 -2.55 7.48
N LEU A 107 11.66 -2.42 8.67
CA LEU A 107 10.31 -1.85 8.80
C LEU A 107 10.23 -0.41 8.29
N ARG A 108 11.27 0.40 8.47
CA ARG A 108 11.36 1.74 7.88
C ARG A 108 11.38 1.69 6.35
N GLY A 109 12.11 0.74 5.77
CA GLY A 109 12.11 0.49 4.33
C GLY A 109 10.72 0.11 3.84
N GLU A 110 10.09 -0.90 4.46
CA GLU A 110 8.74 -1.35 4.14
C GLU A 110 7.71 -0.22 4.24
N LEU A 111 7.82 0.66 5.25
CA LEU A 111 6.95 1.81 5.42
C LEU A 111 7.16 2.87 4.30
N GLY A 112 8.38 3.02 3.79
CA GLY A 112 8.68 3.81 2.60
C GLY A 112 8.05 3.21 1.34
N ASP A 113 8.15 1.90 1.16
CA ASP A 113 7.53 1.20 0.01
C ASP A 113 6.00 1.30 0.06
N LEU A 114 5.40 1.12 1.24
CA LEU A 114 3.96 1.30 1.45
C LEU A 114 3.51 2.74 1.19
N ARG A 115 4.35 3.75 1.48
CA ARG A 115 4.07 5.14 1.13
C ARG A 115 3.97 5.32 -0.39
N VAL A 116 4.92 4.77 -1.13
CA VAL A 116 4.92 4.81 -2.60
C VAL A 116 3.68 4.09 -3.15
N ALA A 117 3.38 2.90 -2.63
CA ALA A 117 2.19 2.15 -3.01
C ALA A 117 0.90 2.93 -2.74
N LEU A 118 0.77 3.57 -1.58
CA LEU A 118 -0.37 4.41 -1.23
C LEU A 118 -0.53 5.58 -2.20
N ILE A 119 0.56 6.28 -2.52
CA ILE A 119 0.54 7.38 -3.49
C ILE A 119 0.05 6.88 -4.85
N ILE A 120 0.55 5.74 -5.34
CA ILE A 120 0.12 5.16 -6.61
C ILE A 120 -1.39 4.86 -6.62
N GLU A 121 -1.91 4.26 -5.55
CA GLU A 121 -3.34 3.95 -5.45
C GLU A 121 -4.19 5.23 -5.33
N LEU A 122 -3.73 6.25 -4.60
CA LEU A 122 -4.40 7.55 -4.52
C LEU A 122 -4.43 8.26 -5.88
N LYS A 123 -3.34 8.22 -6.66
CA LYS A 123 -3.32 8.78 -8.03
C LYS A 123 -4.38 8.13 -8.91
N LYS A 124 -4.51 6.79 -8.86
CA LYS A 124 -5.57 6.07 -9.59
C LYS A 124 -6.97 6.51 -9.15
N GLU A 125 -7.21 6.63 -7.85
CA GLU A 125 -8.50 7.08 -7.33
C GLU A 125 -8.85 8.51 -7.78
N ILE A 126 -7.87 9.42 -7.79
CA ILE A 126 -8.06 10.81 -8.22
C ILE A 126 -8.41 10.87 -9.71
N VAL A 127 -7.65 10.18 -10.57
CA VAL A 127 -7.91 10.14 -12.02
C VAL A 127 -9.26 9.50 -12.34
N GLU A 128 -9.69 8.49 -11.58
CA GLU A 128 -11.01 7.87 -11.74
C GLU A 128 -12.17 8.81 -11.32
N LYS A 129 -11.93 9.72 -10.37
CA LYS A 129 -12.91 10.71 -9.92
C LYS A 129 -12.99 11.92 -10.84
N ASP A 130 -11.84 12.43 -11.27
CA ASP A 130 -11.75 13.58 -12.17
C ASP A 130 -10.69 13.35 -13.24
N LYS A 131 -11.17 13.09 -14.46
CA LYS A 131 -10.33 12.81 -15.64
C LYS A 131 -9.74 14.08 -16.26
N ASN A 132 -10.13 15.27 -15.80
CA ASN A 132 -9.69 16.55 -16.35
C ASN A 132 -8.46 17.12 -15.66
N LEU A 133 -8.03 16.52 -14.54
CA LEU A 133 -6.83 16.93 -13.82
C LEU A 133 -5.59 16.62 -14.65
N SER A 134 -4.64 17.56 -14.65
CA SER A 134 -3.31 17.32 -15.21
C SER A 134 -2.53 16.35 -14.33
N GLU A 135 -1.55 15.64 -14.91
CA GLU A 135 -0.69 14.71 -14.17
C GLU A 135 0.01 15.38 -12.98
N SER A 136 0.42 16.64 -13.14
CA SER A 136 1.03 17.42 -12.04
C SER A 136 0.05 17.71 -10.89
N GLU A 137 -1.23 17.89 -11.18
CA GLU A 137 -2.26 18.14 -10.16
C GLU A 137 -2.60 16.85 -9.41
N VAL A 138 -2.76 15.75 -10.14
CA VAL A 138 -2.96 14.40 -9.59
C VAL A 138 -1.81 14.03 -8.65
N ASP A 139 -0.57 14.29 -9.06
CA ASP A 139 0.62 13.99 -8.27
C ASP A 139 0.66 14.80 -6.98
N SER A 140 0.48 16.11 -7.06
CA SER A 140 0.44 16.99 -5.89
C SER A 140 -0.68 16.61 -4.92
N GLU A 141 -1.86 16.25 -5.43
CA GLU A 141 -3.00 15.91 -4.59
C GLU A 141 -2.84 14.53 -3.92
N ALA A 142 -2.34 13.53 -4.66
CA ALA A 142 -2.01 12.23 -4.09
C ALA A 142 -0.93 12.32 -3.00
N GLU A 143 0.11 13.13 -3.23
CA GLU A 143 1.16 13.36 -2.23
C GLU A 143 0.62 14.09 -0.99
N LYS A 144 -0.24 15.10 -1.15
CA LYS A 144 -0.87 15.79 -0.01
C LYS A 144 -1.74 14.84 0.81
N LEU A 145 -2.56 14.01 0.16
CA LEU A 145 -3.41 13.04 0.83
C LEU A 145 -2.58 11.97 1.54
N ALA A 146 -1.53 11.46 0.89
CA ALA A 146 -0.59 10.54 1.54
C ALA A 146 0.06 11.23 2.75
N ASN A 147 0.56 12.45 2.62
CA ASN A 147 1.18 13.19 3.73
C ASN A 147 0.21 13.43 4.89
N LEU A 148 -1.06 13.72 4.61
CA LEU A 148 -2.10 13.82 5.65
C LEU A 148 -2.31 12.48 6.37
N ILE A 149 -2.41 11.38 5.63
CA ILE A 149 -2.53 10.04 6.22
C ILE A 149 -1.28 9.72 7.05
N PHE A 150 -0.08 10.02 6.57
CA PHE A 150 1.16 9.81 7.32
C PHE A 150 1.24 10.72 8.57
N ALA A 151 0.78 11.97 8.48
CA ALA A 151 0.75 12.92 9.58
C ALA A 151 -0.29 12.56 10.65
N GLU A 152 -1.51 12.14 10.26
CA GLU A 152 -2.51 11.56 11.18
C GLU A 152 -1.99 10.31 11.87
N LEU A 153 -1.07 9.62 11.22
CA LEU A 153 -0.37 8.47 11.75
C LEU A 153 0.90 8.85 12.52
N GLU A 154 1.14 10.11 12.87
CA GLU A 154 2.33 10.62 13.58
C GLU A 154 3.65 10.06 13.01
N LEU A 155 3.78 10.02 11.70
CA LEU A 155 5.02 9.67 10.99
C LEU A 155 5.70 10.97 10.58
N ASP A 156 6.54 11.51 11.47
CA ASP A 156 7.53 12.56 11.14
C ASP A 156 8.73 11.97 10.40
#